data_AF-A0AA43RIK8-F1
#
_entry.id   AF-A0AA43RIK8-F1
#
_cell.length_a   1.000
_cell.length_b   1.000
_cell.length_c   1.000
_cell.angle_alpha   90.00
_cell.angle_beta   90.00
_cell.angle_gamma   90.00
#
_symmetry.space_group_name_H-M   'P 1'
#
loop_
_entity.id
_entity.type
_entity.pdbx_description
1 polymer ?
#
loop_
_entity_poly.entity_id
_entity_poly.type
_entity_poly.pdbx_seq_one_letter_code
_entity_poly.pdbx_strand_id
1 'polypeptide(L)'
;MKRKTITALLIIAMIMGISAPAYAEDTPNDAEPPQTQEQPQPQEPQEETSVVVSTLDELQAAVAAAEDGDTIQIAATITLNANILETEKEITLTNAESYTGDLFRMGNGAKVSGFRFLASASRVIVGSGSEGVTTEITNCQFVGDAETTQTIIDIYGGFTSDNLFLVSGCSFSGATNSAICIKPNVTLTVQNCSFANNRTNIQGGAISNAGIVVVEGCSIVDNYATAGGGLFNSGTMTISDCLISGNATENEKFGSDIFSVGTLTISDAQKDGEGYYEETTGQKVPLPLTASTDTAKLVYLIDEQAAEYFAPEVGDEPEDEDTDTDTDEPTDPDTTPDTEPTNPDTPPDDPEDGGEDDDIPEQQPTQPPEDDDGGEDTPEQPTQPEEPEDDDNSDNDTNTPVEPSEPPQEDDDSEDDYSPPIYIRPPHRPSVPAVPDPDPEEEVEPELTPTLVCGKAAIDMSRSVVLQGYGDSDLHLEDSLTRAQLATIICRLLDDESIAAFSIDNRQHFADVPADMWCYEYVQIIAKAGIVYGVGGGNYDPNGTVTWAQVLTVLSRFVEPQEYNLQNIDYDGWALQSVQTAAAFGWIEDSTDFSPDDIISRGALVQLVNGILENYRNISEE
;
A
#
# COMPACT_ATOMS: atom_id res chain seq x y z
N MET A 1 -15.49 8.13 41.28
CA MET A 1 -14.84 8.58 42.55
C MET A 1 -13.50 9.30 42.23
N LYS A 2 -12.87 9.99 43.19
CA LYS A 2 -11.57 10.69 43.01
C LYS A 2 -10.41 10.00 43.75
N ARG A 3 -9.17 10.27 43.30
CA ARG A 3 -7.81 10.00 43.87
C ARG A 3 -7.09 8.79 43.24
N LYS A 4 -5.77 8.82 43.00
CA LYS A 4 -4.76 9.92 43.05
C LYS A 4 -3.48 9.51 42.30
N THR A 5 -2.84 10.43 41.58
CA THR A 5 -1.43 10.33 41.14
C THR A 5 -0.48 10.89 42.20
N ILE A 6 0.67 10.23 42.42
CA ILE A 6 1.89 10.80 43.06
C ILE A 6 3.13 10.11 42.44
N THR A 7 4.09 10.91 41.99
CA THR A 7 5.40 10.49 41.47
C THR A 7 6.52 10.82 42.46
N ALA A 8 7.59 10.00 42.57
CA ALA A 8 8.83 10.39 43.24
C ALA A 8 10.06 9.58 42.75
N LEU A 9 11.13 10.28 42.32
CA LEU A 9 12.48 9.74 42.14
C LEU A 9 13.26 9.76 43.48
N LEU A 10 14.38 9.01 43.59
CA LEU A 10 15.63 9.24 44.37
C LEU A 10 16.36 7.89 44.59
N ILE A 11 17.70 7.72 44.59
CA ILE A 11 18.85 8.40 43.96
C ILE A 11 20.08 7.44 44.01
N ILE A 12 21.15 7.68 43.24
CA ILE A 12 22.38 6.86 43.20
C ILE A 12 23.37 7.21 44.34
N ALA A 13 24.03 6.22 44.99
CA ALA A 13 25.30 6.45 45.72
C ALA A 13 26.17 5.19 46.03
N MET A 14 27.36 5.13 45.41
CA MET A 14 28.66 4.58 45.86
C MET A 14 28.79 3.36 46.81
N ILE A 15 29.38 2.29 46.25
CA ILE A 15 30.69 1.67 46.62
C ILE A 15 31.23 1.95 48.03
N MET A 16 31.45 0.88 48.81
CA MET A 16 32.63 0.75 49.66
C MET A 16 32.95 -0.73 49.95
N GLY A 17 34.21 -1.13 49.81
CA GLY A 17 34.70 -2.44 50.25
C GLY A 17 36.07 -2.30 50.92
N ILE A 18 36.46 -3.26 51.77
CA ILE A 18 37.85 -3.58 52.19
C ILE A 18 37.84 -4.70 53.26
N SER A 19 38.82 -5.63 53.16
CA SER A 19 39.25 -6.61 54.18
C SER A 19 38.26 -7.74 54.56
N ALA A 20 38.69 -8.95 54.95
CA ALA A 20 40.04 -9.52 55.11
C ALA A 20 40.04 -11.05 54.79
N PRO A 21 41.21 -11.71 54.61
CA PRO A 21 41.29 -13.03 53.99
C PRO A 21 41.15 -14.25 54.94
N ALA A 22 41.10 -15.43 54.32
CA ALA A 22 40.91 -16.75 54.90
C ALA A 22 41.91 -17.17 55.99
N TYR A 23 41.47 -18.12 56.82
CA TYR A 23 42.30 -19.12 57.49
C TYR A 23 41.82 -20.52 57.08
N ALA A 24 42.75 -21.46 56.98
CA ALA A 24 42.48 -22.88 56.76
C ALA A 24 43.16 -23.69 57.87
N GLU A 25 42.47 -24.71 58.38
CA GLU A 25 43.05 -25.76 59.22
C GLU A 25 42.54 -27.12 58.74
N ASP A 26 43.46 -28.05 58.45
CA ASP A 26 43.14 -29.44 58.13
C ASP A 26 42.74 -30.22 59.39
N THR A 27 41.71 -31.05 59.29
CA THR A 27 41.71 -32.40 59.92
C THR A 27 40.71 -33.31 59.22
N PRO A 28 40.99 -34.62 59.06
CA PRO A 28 40.20 -35.50 58.21
C PRO A 28 39.14 -36.33 58.95
N ASN A 29 38.24 -36.91 58.16
CA ASN A 29 37.40 -38.08 58.46
C ASN A 29 36.20 -37.88 59.42
N ASP A 30 35.00 -37.81 58.86
CA ASP A 30 33.91 -38.76 59.17
C ASP A 30 32.87 -38.79 58.03
N ALA A 31 31.94 -39.75 58.06
CA ALA A 31 31.04 -40.06 56.94
C ALA A 31 29.71 -39.26 56.94
N GLU A 32 29.07 -39.20 55.76
CA GLU A 32 27.70 -38.69 55.50
C GLU A 32 26.68 -39.23 56.53
N PRO A 33 25.65 -38.45 56.97
CA PRO A 33 24.56 -38.00 56.08
C PRO A 33 23.87 -36.66 56.49
N PRO A 34 22.74 -36.24 55.87
CA PRO A 34 22.18 -36.59 54.56
C PRO A 34 22.13 -35.39 53.59
N GLN A 35 21.74 -35.64 52.33
CA GLN A 35 21.54 -34.58 51.32
C GLN A 35 20.43 -33.59 51.73
N THR A 36 20.69 -32.30 51.54
CA THR A 36 19.68 -31.24 51.45
C THR A 36 19.57 -30.82 49.99
N GLN A 37 18.36 -30.59 49.49
CA GLN A 37 18.16 -30.20 48.09
C GLN A 37 18.65 -28.76 47.87
N GLU A 38 19.61 -28.59 46.96
CA GLU A 38 19.98 -27.27 46.46
C GLU A 38 18.85 -26.73 45.56
N GLN A 39 18.49 -25.46 45.75
CA GLN A 39 17.65 -24.75 44.78
C GLN A 39 18.45 -24.54 43.50
N PRO A 40 17.83 -24.54 42.30
CA PRO A 40 18.51 -24.13 41.09
C PRO A 40 19.08 -22.72 41.27
N GLN A 41 20.41 -22.60 41.15
CA GLN A 41 21.08 -21.31 41.06
C GLN A 41 20.63 -20.64 39.75
N PRO A 42 20.41 -19.31 39.72
CA PRO A 42 20.12 -18.63 38.46
C PRO A 42 21.24 -18.90 37.46
N GLN A 43 20.88 -19.37 36.27
CA GLN A 43 21.83 -19.50 35.18
C GLN A 43 22.30 -18.09 34.79
N GLU A 44 23.61 -17.93 34.62
CA GLU A 44 24.15 -16.75 33.96
C GLU A 44 23.66 -16.77 32.49
N PRO A 45 23.37 -15.61 31.86
CA PRO A 45 23.00 -15.58 30.46
C PRO A 45 24.09 -16.25 29.62
N GLN A 46 23.69 -17.15 28.72
CA GLN A 46 24.61 -17.59 27.68
C GLN A 46 24.93 -16.38 26.79
N GLU A 47 26.20 -16.20 26.44
CA GLU A 47 26.58 -15.24 25.40
C GLU A 47 26.03 -15.79 24.08
N GLU A 48 24.92 -15.22 23.59
CA GLU A 48 24.37 -15.57 22.28
C GLU A 48 25.43 -15.29 21.21
N THR A 49 25.87 -16.33 20.51
CA THR A 49 26.91 -16.26 19.48
C THR A 49 26.34 -15.73 18.17
N SER A 50 25.86 -14.49 18.18
CA SER A 50 25.26 -13.82 17.03
C SER A 50 26.26 -13.67 15.88
N VAL A 51 26.15 -14.53 14.86
CA VAL A 51 26.96 -14.44 13.64
C VAL A 51 26.34 -13.38 12.72
N VAL A 52 27.12 -12.38 12.31
CA VAL A 52 26.67 -11.36 11.35
C VAL A 52 27.09 -11.78 9.93
N VAL A 53 26.17 -11.70 8.97
CA VAL A 53 26.39 -12.04 7.55
C VAL A 53 25.84 -10.94 6.63
N SER A 54 26.44 -10.80 5.44
CA SER A 54 26.00 -9.82 4.42
C SER A 54 25.83 -10.44 3.03
N THR A 55 26.10 -11.73 2.86
CA THR A 55 26.01 -12.44 1.57
C THR A 55 25.39 -13.83 1.72
N LEU A 56 24.88 -14.38 0.61
CA LEU A 56 24.27 -15.71 0.59
C LEU A 56 25.26 -16.82 0.98
N ASP A 57 26.51 -16.75 0.50
CA ASP A 57 27.57 -17.72 0.83
C ASP A 57 27.90 -17.72 2.33
N GLU A 58 27.95 -16.54 2.95
CA GLU A 58 28.15 -16.40 4.40
C GLU A 58 26.96 -16.93 5.19
N LEU A 59 25.73 -16.62 4.76
CA LEU A 59 24.51 -17.14 5.40
C LEU A 59 24.45 -18.67 5.31
N GLN A 60 24.73 -19.25 4.14
CA GLN A 60 24.77 -20.72 3.97
C GLN A 60 25.86 -21.36 4.84
N ALA A 61 27.03 -20.73 4.95
CA ALA A 61 28.09 -21.20 5.85
C ALA A 61 27.69 -21.10 7.34
N ALA A 62 27.02 -20.02 7.74
CA ALA A 62 26.52 -19.82 9.09
C ALA A 62 25.41 -20.83 9.45
N VAL A 63 24.41 -21.00 8.59
CA VAL A 63 23.33 -22.01 8.76
C VAL A 63 23.88 -23.44 8.82
N ALA A 64 24.92 -23.75 8.03
CA ALA A 64 25.59 -25.05 8.12
C ALA A 64 26.29 -25.25 9.47
N ALA A 65 26.93 -24.20 10.01
CA ALA A 65 27.70 -24.23 11.26
C ALA A 65 26.86 -24.14 12.54
N ALA A 66 25.71 -23.48 12.50
CA ALA A 66 24.84 -23.20 13.66
C ALA A 66 24.32 -24.46 14.37
N GLU A 67 24.00 -24.36 15.66
CA GLU A 67 23.29 -25.36 16.44
C GLU A 67 21.82 -24.93 16.71
N ASP A 68 21.03 -25.74 17.43
CA ASP A 68 19.64 -25.42 17.74
C ASP A 68 19.56 -24.25 18.75
N GLY A 69 18.80 -23.21 18.42
CA GLY A 69 18.66 -21.98 19.20
C GLY A 69 19.59 -20.83 18.78
N ASP A 70 20.47 -21.03 17.80
CA ASP A 70 21.39 -19.98 17.33
C ASP A 70 20.67 -18.85 16.56
N THR A 71 21.16 -17.62 16.75
CA THR A 71 20.72 -16.41 16.05
C THR A 71 21.77 -15.95 15.03
N ILE A 72 21.37 -15.77 13.78
CA ILE A 72 22.19 -15.16 12.72
C ILE A 72 21.62 -13.78 12.39
N GLN A 73 22.47 -12.75 12.47
CA GLN A 73 22.13 -11.38 12.10
C GLN A 73 22.46 -11.14 10.63
N ILE A 74 21.53 -10.55 9.89
CA ILE A 74 21.65 -10.18 8.49
C ILE A 74 21.85 -8.66 8.40
N ALA A 75 22.95 -8.24 7.78
CA ALA A 75 23.36 -6.83 7.68
C ALA A 75 23.27 -6.25 6.26
N ALA A 76 22.73 -7.01 5.30
CA ALA A 76 22.42 -6.60 3.93
C ALA A 76 21.40 -7.58 3.31
N THR A 77 20.61 -7.14 2.32
CA THR A 77 19.58 -7.97 1.69
C THR A 77 20.17 -9.23 1.05
N ILE A 78 19.63 -10.40 1.41
CA ILE A 78 20.05 -11.67 0.84
C ILE A 78 19.15 -12.01 -0.37
N THR A 79 19.70 -11.84 -1.57
CA THR A 79 19.00 -12.22 -2.82
C THR A 79 19.08 -13.73 -3.05
N LEU A 80 17.92 -14.36 -3.23
CA LEU A 80 17.75 -15.76 -3.60
C LEU A 80 17.10 -15.84 -4.99
N ASN A 81 17.82 -16.38 -5.96
CA ASN A 81 17.42 -16.47 -7.37
C ASN A 81 17.65 -17.91 -7.84
N ALA A 82 16.58 -18.71 -7.92
CA ALA A 82 16.62 -20.17 -8.04
C ALA A 82 17.45 -20.88 -6.94
N ASN A 83 17.70 -20.21 -5.81
CA ASN A 83 18.48 -20.75 -4.69
C ASN A 83 17.56 -21.40 -3.66
N ILE A 84 18.02 -22.50 -3.05
CA ILE A 84 17.36 -23.15 -1.92
C ILE A 84 18.14 -22.83 -0.64
N LEU A 85 17.43 -22.38 0.39
CA LEU A 85 17.91 -22.18 1.75
C LEU A 85 16.94 -22.89 2.70
N GLU A 86 17.35 -24.00 3.32
CA GLU A 86 16.48 -24.79 4.19
C GLU A 86 17.22 -25.34 5.42
N THR A 87 16.51 -25.47 6.54
CA THR A 87 17.01 -26.02 7.80
C THR A 87 15.96 -26.88 8.48
N GLU A 88 16.43 -27.89 9.23
CA GLU A 88 15.64 -28.67 10.20
C GLU A 88 16.04 -28.31 11.67
N LYS A 89 16.98 -27.37 11.83
CA LYS A 89 17.46 -26.84 13.11
C LYS A 89 16.65 -25.61 13.52
N GLU A 90 16.47 -25.36 14.81
CA GLU A 90 15.81 -24.15 15.32
C GLU A 90 16.70 -22.89 15.20
N ILE A 91 16.91 -22.39 13.98
CA ILE A 91 17.71 -21.18 13.70
C ILE A 91 16.83 -19.94 13.63
N THR A 92 17.26 -18.87 14.31
CA THR A 92 16.67 -17.53 14.20
C THR A 92 17.48 -16.65 13.25
N LEU A 93 16.79 -15.99 12.32
CA LEU A 93 17.32 -14.94 11.45
C LEU A 93 16.73 -13.59 11.89
N THR A 94 17.55 -12.55 11.94
CA THR A 94 17.13 -11.20 12.37
C THR A 94 17.95 -10.11 11.70
N ASN A 95 17.47 -8.86 11.68
CA ASN A 95 18.27 -7.70 11.29
C ASN A 95 19.47 -7.52 12.23
N ALA A 96 20.62 -7.12 11.68
CA ALA A 96 21.71 -6.52 12.46
C ALA A 96 21.29 -5.13 12.99
N GLU A 97 21.82 -4.69 14.14
CA GLU A 97 21.38 -3.47 14.85
C GLU A 97 21.35 -2.18 13.99
N SER A 98 22.16 -2.12 12.93
CA SER A 98 22.28 -0.96 12.04
C SER A 98 21.64 -1.15 10.66
N TYR A 99 20.87 -2.22 10.44
CA TYR A 99 20.36 -2.59 9.11
C TYR A 99 18.83 -2.58 9.04
N THR A 100 18.27 -1.67 8.23
CA THR A 100 16.83 -1.41 8.14
C THR A 100 16.16 -1.89 6.85
N GLY A 101 16.91 -2.30 5.83
CA GLY A 101 16.37 -2.79 4.55
C GLY A 101 15.82 -4.23 4.59
N ASP A 102 15.27 -4.70 3.46
CA ASP A 102 14.69 -6.04 3.33
C ASP A 102 15.68 -7.15 3.71
N LEU A 103 15.25 -8.12 4.53
CA LEU A 103 16.11 -9.28 4.87
C LEU A 103 16.38 -10.18 3.65
N PHE A 104 15.36 -10.46 2.84
CA PHE A 104 15.46 -11.30 1.64
C PHE A 104 14.72 -10.72 0.43
N ARG A 105 15.31 -10.89 -0.75
CA ARG A 105 14.63 -10.74 -2.04
C ARG A 105 14.62 -12.10 -2.76
N MET A 106 13.45 -12.58 -3.19
CA MET A 106 13.26 -13.95 -3.68
C MET A 106 12.60 -14.00 -5.06
N GLY A 107 13.09 -14.87 -5.95
CA GLY A 107 12.44 -15.15 -7.24
C GLY A 107 13.05 -16.33 -8.00
N ASN A 108 12.56 -16.59 -9.22
CA ASN A 108 13.02 -17.67 -10.11
C ASN A 108 12.98 -19.08 -9.49
N GLY A 109 11.95 -19.37 -8.69
CA GLY A 109 11.84 -20.65 -8.00
C GLY A 109 12.79 -20.80 -6.81
N ALA A 110 13.15 -19.69 -6.16
CA ALA A 110 13.85 -19.72 -4.89
C ALA A 110 12.99 -20.38 -3.80
N LYS A 111 13.65 -21.04 -2.83
CA LYS A 111 12.98 -21.68 -1.69
C LYS A 111 13.62 -21.26 -0.37
N VAL A 112 12.79 -20.89 0.61
CA VAL A 112 13.16 -20.71 2.01
C VAL A 112 12.36 -21.69 2.87
N SER A 113 13.01 -22.41 3.80
CA SER A 113 12.33 -23.38 4.66
C SER A 113 12.88 -23.51 6.08
N GLY A 114 11.98 -23.57 7.07
CA GLY A 114 12.29 -24.00 8.45
C GLY A 114 12.90 -22.94 9.39
N PHE A 115 12.98 -21.66 8.97
CA PHE A 115 13.59 -20.60 9.77
C PHE A 115 12.57 -19.85 10.64
N ARG A 116 13.03 -19.39 11.82
CA ARG A 116 12.37 -18.33 12.58
C ARG A 116 12.95 -16.98 12.17
N PHE A 117 12.10 -15.99 11.95
CA PHE A 117 12.44 -14.62 11.60
C PHE A 117 11.99 -13.68 12.72
N LEU A 118 12.90 -12.87 13.23
CA LEU A 118 12.62 -11.73 14.10
C LEU A 118 12.85 -10.45 13.30
N ALA A 119 11.81 -9.63 13.17
CA ALA A 119 11.87 -8.35 12.45
C ALA A 119 11.61 -7.18 13.42
N SER A 120 12.24 -6.04 13.16
CA SER A 120 12.20 -4.85 14.03
C SER A 120 12.25 -3.51 13.28
N ALA A 121 11.94 -3.51 11.97
CA ALA A 121 11.85 -2.32 11.10
C ALA A 121 11.42 -2.68 9.66
N SER A 122 11.91 -3.82 9.18
CA SER A 122 11.99 -4.17 7.76
C SER A 122 10.87 -5.09 7.28
N ARG A 123 10.74 -5.23 5.96
CA ARG A 123 10.07 -6.41 5.37
C ARG A 123 11.01 -7.60 5.43
N VAL A 124 10.45 -8.80 5.61
CA VAL A 124 11.26 -10.02 5.77
C VAL A 124 11.56 -10.66 4.42
N ILE A 125 10.57 -10.70 3.53
CA ILE A 125 10.72 -11.26 2.18
C ILE A 125 10.02 -10.35 1.16
N VAL A 126 10.76 -9.92 0.14
CA VAL A 126 10.19 -9.32 -1.08
C VAL A 126 10.28 -10.34 -2.22
N GLY A 127 9.13 -10.77 -2.72
CA GLY A 127 9.03 -11.70 -3.85
C GLY A 127 8.91 -10.97 -5.19
N SER A 128 9.69 -11.37 -6.19
CA SER A 128 9.48 -11.05 -7.60
C SER A 128 9.25 -12.32 -8.41
N GLY A 129 8.15 -12.35 -9.17
CA GLY A 129 7.73 -13.54 -9.91
C GLY A 129 8.60 -13.88 -11.13
N SER A 130 8.36 -15.07 -11.70
CA SER A 130 9.27 -15.70 -12.65
C SER A 130 8.61 -16.76 -13.53
N GLU A 131 8.92 -16.79 -14.83
CA GLU A 131 8.33 -17.65 -15.87
C GLU A 131 8.07 -19.10 -15.44
N GLY A 132 6.84 -19.39 -14.97
CA GLY A 132 6.34 -20.74 -14.77
C GLY A 132 7.00 -21.56 -13.66
N VAL A 133 7.78 -20.95 -12.76
CA VAL A 133 8.41 -21.64 -11.62
C VAL A 133 7.97 -21.02 -10.30
N THR A 134 7.42 -21.85 -9.41
CA THR A 134 6.91 -21.43 -8.10
C THR A 134 8.02 -21.09 -7.12
N THR A 135 7.99 -19.89 -6.55
CA THR A 135 8.85 -19.47 -5.43
C THR A 135 8.21 -19.89 -4.11
N GLU A 136 8.97 -20.58 -3.25
CA GLU A 136 8.45 -21.32 -2.08
C GLU A 136 8.93 -20.75 -0.73
N ILE A 137 8.01 -20.57 0.23
CA ILE A 137 8.29 -20.15 1.60
C ILE A 137 7.55 -21.12 2.54
N THR A 138 8.26 -21.97 3.27
CA THR A 138 7.66 -23.17 3.89
C THR A 138 8.12 -23.44 5.33
N ASN A 139 7.21 -23.83 6.22
CA ASN A 139 7.51 -24.14 7.62
C ASN A 139 8.22 -23.00 8.39
N CYS A 140 8.06 -21.74 7.97
CA CYS A 140 8.75 -20.58 8.53
C CYS A 140 7.90 -19.86 9.58
N GLN A 141 8.54 -19.35 10.63
CA GLN A 141 7.89 -18.56 11.68
C GLN A 141 8.32 -17.10 11.61
N PHE A 142 7.38 -16.20 11.39
CA PHE A 142 7.61 -14.77 11.31
C PHE A 142 7.01 -14.06 12.53
N VAL A 143 7.88 -13.39 13.30
CA VAL A 143 7.50 -12.59 14.45
C VAL A 143 8.06 -11.18 14.25
N GLY A 144 7.17 -10.25 13.89
CA GLY A 144 7.46 -8.83 13.89
C GLY A 144 7.32 -8.22 15.27
N ASP A 145 8.01 -7.10 15.46
CA ASP A 145 7.69 -6.11 16.48
C ASP A 145 6.50 -5.24 16.04
N ALA A 146 5.45 -5.24 16.86
CA ALA A 146 4.19 -4.55 16.61
C ALA A 146 4.25 -3.01 16.77
N GLU A 147 5.43 -2.43 17.06
CA GLU A 147 5.68 -0.98 16.95
C GLU A 147 6.42 -0.59 15.66
N THR A 148 7.06 -1.52 14.93
CA THR A 148 8.05 -1.19 13.88
C THR A 148 8.04 -2.06 12.60
N THR A 149 7.56 -3.29 12.64
CA THR A 149 7.69 -4.23 11.52
C THR A 149 6.65 -3.98 10.45
N GLN A 150 7.06 -3.68 9.22
CA GLN A 150 6.17 -3.42 8.09
C GLN A 150 5.48 -4.71 7.58
N THR A 151 5.15 -4.77 6.28
CA THR A 151 4.67 -6.00 5.63
C THR A 151 5.70 -7.13 5.80
N ILE A 152 5.31 -8.30 6.31
CA ILE A 152 6.29 -9.39 6.53
C ILE A 152 6.73 -9.99 5.19
N ILE A 153 5.76 -10.38 4.34
CA ILE A 153 6.01 -10.81 2.96
C ILE A 153 5.28 -9.85 2.01
N ASP A 154 5.98 -9.24 1.07
CA ASP A 154 5.37 -8.48 -0.02
C ASP A 154 5.72 -9.12 -1.36
N ILE A 155 4.74 -9.27 -2.27
CA ILE A 155 4.88 -10.07 -3.48
C ILE A 155 4.45 -9.27 -4.71
N TYR A 156 5.40 -9.06 -5.62
CA TYR A 156 5.25 -8.31 -6.86
C TYR A 156 5.22 -9.25 -8.07
N GLY A 157 4.28 -9.02 -8.97
CA GLY A 157 4.30 -9.63 -10.29
C GLY A 157 5.29 -8.90 -11.20
N GLY A 158 6.12 -9.65 -11.92
CA GLY A 158 6.78 -9.12 -13.12
C GLY A 158 5.81 -9.12 -14.31
N PHE A 159 6.19 -8.47 -15.41
CA PHE A 159 5.42 -8.39 -16.66
C PHE A 159 5.40 -9.71 -17.48
N THR A 160 5.32 -10.87 -16.80
CA THR A 160 5.24 -12.20 -17.41
C THR A 160 4.09 -12.99 -16.79
N SER A 161 3.48 -13.91 -17.55
CA SER A 161 2.13 -14.44 -17.27
C SER A 161 1.96 -15.27 -16.00
N ASP A 162 3.05 -15.79 -15.41
CA ASP A 162 2.99 -16.84 -14.40
C ASP A 162 3.88 -16.53 -13.18
N ASN A 163 3.57 -15.44 -12.46
CA ASN A 163 4.24 -15.08 -11.21
C ASN A 163 3.75 -15.97 -10.04
N LEU A 164 4.25 -17.21 -9.97
CA LEU A 164 3.76 -18.23 -9.04
C LEU A 164 4.47 -18.23 -7.67
N PHE A 165 3.70 -18.24 -6.58
CA PHE A 165 4.19 -18.31 -5.20
C PHE A 165 3.45 -19.34 -4.34
N LEU A 166 4.15 -19.96 -3.40
CA LEU A 166 3.61 -20.87 -2.39
C LEU A 166 4.11 -20.49 -0.99
N VAL A 167 3.18 -20.25 -0.07
CA VAL A 167 3.45 -20.04 1.37
C VAL A 167 2.75 -21.15 2.15
N SER A 168 3.49 -22.07 2.77
CA SER A 168 2.89 -23.30 3.35
C SER A 168 3.44 -23.67 4.72
N GLY A 169 2.55 -23.91 5.70
CA GLY A 169 2.92 -24.28 7.08
C GLY A 169 3.59 -23.15 7.88
N CYS A 170 3.40 -21.89 7.47
CA CYS A 170 4.06 -20.73 8.07
C CYS A 170 3.20 -20.04 9.14
N SER A 171 3.84 -19.38 10.12
CA SER A 171 3.14 -18.58 11.14
C SER A 171 3.54 -17.10 11.08
N PHE A 172 2.57 -16.20 11.21
CA PHE A 172 2.72 -14.76 11.03
C PHE A 172 2.10 -13.97 12.18
N SER A 173 2.90 -13.14 12.84
CA SER A 173 2.43 -12.29 13.94
C SER A 173 3.25 -11.01 14.07
N GLY A 174 2.63 -9.95 14.62
CA GLY A 174 3.31 -8.72 15.00
C GLY A 174 3.68 -7.77 13.85
N ALA A 175 3.09 -7.95 12.66
CA ALA A 175 3.19 -6.93 11.61
C ALA A 175 2.40 -5.66 11.98
N THR A 176 2.93 -4.49 11.62
CA THR A 176 2.27 -3.16 11.63
C THR A 176 1.74 -2.75 10.26
N ASN A 177 1.77 -3.68 9.30
CA ASN A 177 0.97 -3.68 8.09
C ASN A 177 0.37 -5.08 7.88
N SER A 178 -0.20 -5.38 6.71
CA SER A 178 -0.57 -6.74 6.29
C SER A 178 0.60 -7.73 6.50
N ALA A 179 0.35 -8.90 7.08
CA ALA A 179 1.40 -9.93 7.16
C ALA A 179 1.84 -10.41 5.76
N ILE A 180 0.90 -10.56 4.82
CA ILE A 180 1.21 -10.76 3.39
C ILE A 180 0.49 -9.71 2.55
N CYS A 181 1.22 -9.03 1.67
CA CYS A 181 0.66 -8.19 0.60
C CYS A 181 0.92 -8.83 -0.76
N ILE A 182 -0.11 -8.82 -1.63
CA ILE A 182 -0.07 -9.39 -2.97
C ILE A 182 -0.50 -8.30 -3.96
N LYS A 183 0.42 -7.86 -4.82
CA LYS A 183 0.14 -6.88 -5.90
C LYS A 183 -0.56 -7.60 -7.09
N PRO A 184 -1.06 -6.86 -8.10
CA PRO A 184 -1.58 -7.46 -9.34
C PRO A 184 -0.58 -8.37 -10.05
N ASN A 185 -1.08 -9.17 -11.00
CA ASN A 185 -0.34 -10.15 -11.80
C ASN A 185 0.38 -11.29 -11.03
N VAL A 186 0.20 -11.39 -9.70
CA VAL A 186 0.70 -12.50 -8.87
C VAL A 186 -0.34 -13.62 -8.76
N THR A 187 0.11 -14.88 -8.73
CA THR A 187 -0.67 -16.02 -8.25
C THR A 187 -0.01 -16.63 -7.01
N LEU A 188 -0.66 -16.53 -5.85
CA LEU A 188 -0.18 -17.05 -4.56
C LEU A 188 -1.10 -18.16 -4.04
N THR A 189 -0.52 -19.27 -3.60
CA THR A 189 -1.21 -20.28 -2.77
C THR A 189 -0.71 -20.18 -1.33
N VAL A 190 -1.63 -20.07 -0.36
CA VAL A 190 -1.35 -20.06 1.08
C VAL A 190 -2.00 -21.29 1.71
N GLN A 191 -1.21 -22.18 2.34
CA GLN A 191 -1.71 -23.46 2.84
C GLN A 191 -1.29 -23.74 4.30
N ASN A 192 -2.22 -24.15 5.16
CA ASN A 192 -1.95 -24.57 6.53
C ASN A 192 -1.19 -23.53 7.39
N CYS A 193 -1.37 -22.24 7.09
CA CYS A 193 -0.68 -21.12 7.75
C CYS A 193 -1.51 -20.52 8.89
N SER A 194 -0.86 -19.88 9.85
CA SER A 194 -1.53 -19.18 10.97
C SER A 194 -1.16 -17.70 11.02
N PHE A 195 -2.16 -16.82 11.02
CA PHE A 195 -2.01 -15.37 11.06
C PHE A 195 -2.71 -14.82 12.30
N ALA A 196 -1.96 -14.24 13.23
CA ALA A 196 -2.54 -13.66 14.44
C ALA A 196 -1.83 -12.41 14.95
N ASN A 197 -2.59 -11.46 15.49
CA ASN A 197 -2.09 -10.21 16.07
C ASN A 197 -1.27 -9.35 15.08
N ASN A 198 -1.59 -9.41 13.78
CA ASN A 198 -1.09 -8.48 12.77
C ASN A 198 -2.05 -7.29 12.69
N ARG A 199 -1.52 -6.06 12.56
CA ARG A 199 -2.30 -4.82 12.65
C ARG A 199 -1.91 -3.89 11.52
N THR A 200 -2.89 -3.25 10.88
CA THR A 200 -2.64 -2.20 9.89
C THR A 200 -3.64 -1.05 10.04
N ASN A 201 -3.25 0.13 9.53
CA ASN A 201 -4.11 1.31 9.38
C ASN A 201 -4.54 1.50 7.90
N ILE A 202 -4.43 0.43 7.09
CA ILE A 202 -5.00 0.32 5.73
C ILE A 202 -5.89 -0.93 5.66
N GLN A 203 -5.97 -1.63 4.52
CA GLN A 203 -6.81 -2.82 4.35
C GLN A 203 -6.03 -4.13 4.54
N GLY A 204 -6.68 -5.18 5.08
CA GLY A 204 -6.14 -6.55 5.13
C GLY A 204 -5.09 -6.76 6.22
N GLY A 205 -5.50 -7.04 7.46
CA GLY A 205 -4.57 -7.20 8.59
C GLY A 205 -3.67 -8.44 8.50
N ALA A 206 -4.22 -9.58 8.08
CA ALA A 206 -3.42 -10.77 7.78
C ALA A 206 -2.96 -10.79 6.32
N ILE A 207 -3.89 -10.66 5.37
CA ILE A 207 -3.59 -10.72 3.94
C ILE A 207 -4.34 -9.61 3.19
N SER A 208 -3.62 -8.86 2.35
CA SER A 208 -4.16 -7.88 1.41
C SER A 208 -3.88 -8.32 -0.03
N ASN A 209 -4.94 -8.61 -0.80
CA ASN A 209 -4.83 -9.20 -2.14
C ASN A 209 -5.36 -8.31 -3.28
N ALA A 210 -4.50 -8.01 -4.26
CA ALA A 210 -4.85 -7.48 -5.57
C ALA A 210 -4.53 -8.44 -6.75
N GLY A 211 -3.97 -9.62 -6.47
CA GLY A 211 -3.69 -10.69 -7.45
C GLY A 211 -4.67 -11.86 -7.38
N ILE A 212 -4.21 -13.06 -7.71
CA ILE A 212 -4.96 -14.31 -7.60
C ILE A 212 -4.45 -15.08 -6.36
N VAL A 213 -5.32 -15.30 -5.38
CA VAL A 213 -4.96 -15.97 -4.12
C VAL A 213 -5.85 -17.19 -3.86
N VAL A 214 -5.22 -18.29 -3.45
CA VAL A 214 -5.89 -19.44 -2.83
C VAL A 214 -5.46 -19.52 -1.37
N VAL A 215 -6.41 -19.62 -0.44
CA VAL A 215 -6.18 -19.79 1.01
C VAL A 215 -6.81 -21.10 1.46
N GLU A 216 -5.99 -22.05 1.92
CA GLU A 216 -6.40 -23.41 2.25
C GLU A 216 -5.95 -23.80 3.67
N GLY A 217 -6.84 -24.34 4.50
CA GLY A 217 -6.50 -24.89 5.81
C GLY A 217 -5.90 -23.88 6.82
N CYS A 218 -6.08 -22.58 6.60
CA CYS A 218 -5.42 -21.52 7.37
C CYS A 218 -6.26 -21.05 8.58
N SER A 219 -5.58 -20.52 9.59
CA SER A 219 -6.19 -19.88 10.76
C SER A 219 -5.84 -18.39 10.77
N ILE A 220 -6.84 -17.52 10.77
CA ILE A 220 -6.72 -16.05 10.68
C ILE A 220 -7.58 -15.45 11.80
N VAL A 221 -6.95 -15.03 12.90
CA VAL A 221 -7.63 -14.63 14.15
C VAL A 221 -6.92 -13.43 14.80
N ASP A 222 -7.65 -12.60 15.55
CA ASP A 222 -7.08 -11.46 16.29
C ASP A 222 -6.28 -10.43 15.44
N ASN A 223 -6.47 -10.39 14.11
CA ASN A 223 -5.83 -9.39 13.24
C ASN A 223 -6.70 -8.11 13.14
N TYR A 224 -6.09 -6.99 12.77
CA TYR A 224 -6.74 -5.67 12.76
C TYR A 224 -6.40 -4.86 11.50
N ALA A 225 -7.40 -4.16 10.96
CA ALA A 225 -7.25 -3.26 9.82
C ALA A 225 -8.19 -2.04 9.93
N THR A 226 -8.13 -1.09 9.00
CA THR A 226 -9.22 -0.09 8.85
C THR A 226 -10.42 -0.72 8.09
N ALA A 227 -10.18 -1.70 7.22
CA ALA A 227 -11.19 -2.57 6.60
C ALA A 227 -10.58 -3.94 6.23
N GLY A 228 -11.35 -5.05 6.29
CA GLY A 228 -10.79 -6.39 6.08
C GLY A 228 -9.83 -6.81 7.19
N GLY A 229 -10.31 -6.92 8.43
CA GLY A 229 -9.46 -7.14 9.61
C GLY A 229 -8.58 -8.38 9.50
N GLY A 230 -9.16 -9.49 9.02
CA GLY A 230 -8.41 -10.68 8.58
C GLY A 230 -7.93 -10.53 7.14
N LEU A 231 -8.86 -10.63 6.20
CA LEU A 231 -8.60 -10.63 4.76
C LEU A 231 -9.14 -9.38 4.05
N PHE A 232 -8.36 -8.82 3.13
CA PHE A 232 -8.82 -7.91 2.10
C PHE A 232 -8.60 -8.48 0.70
N ASN A 233 -9.58 -8.33 -0.19
CA ASN A 233 -9.52 -8.77 -1.57
C ASN A 233 -10.09 -7.73 -2.56
N SER A 234 -9.23 -7.15 -3.40
CA SER A 234 -9.61 -6.47 -4.65
C SER A 234 -9.29 -7.30 -5.90
N GLY A 235 -8.55 -8.40 -5.77
CA GLY A 235 -8.24 -9.33 -6.85
C GLY A 235 -9.23 -10.51 -6.92
N THR A 236 -8.72 -11.71 -7.21
CA THR A 236 -9.47 -12.97 -7.10
C THR A 236 -9.00 -13.75 -5.89
N MET A 237 -9.92 -14.19 -5.03
CA MET A 237 -9.62 -14.98 -3.84
C MET A 237 -10.50 -16.23 -3.74
N THR A 238 -9.88 -17.38 -3.46
CA THR A 238 -10.56 -18.65 -3.17
C THR A 238 -10.19 -19.13 -1.78
N ILE A 239 -11.18 -19.49 -0.95
CA ILE A 239 -11.02 -19.91 0.45
C ILE A 239 -11.57 -21.33 0.63
N SER A 240 -10.84 -22.17 1.37
CA SER A 240 -11.21 -23.56 1.70
C SER A 240 -10.64 -24.00 3.06
N ASP A 241 -11.44 -24.69 3.87
CA ASP A 241 -11.08 -25.30 5.15
C ASP A 241 -10.42 -24.31 6.16
N CYS A 242 -10.74 -23.02 6.06
CA CYS A 242 -10.13 -21.96 6.88
C CYS A 242 -10.98 -21.57 8.10
N LEU A 243 -10.31 -21.17 9.18
CA LEU A 243 -10.91 -20.46 10.31
C LEU A 243 -10.53 -18.98 10.21
N ILE A 244 -11.48 -18.12 9.91
CA ILE A 244 -11.27 -16.67 9.77
C ILE A 244 -12.28 -15.99 10.70
N SER A 245 -11.89 -15.69 11.93
CA SER A 245 -12.82 -15.30 13.00
C SER A 245 -12.18 -14.43 14.07
N GLY A 246 -12.92 -13.43 14.57
CA GLY A 246 -12.46 -12.59 15.68
C GLY A 246 -11.38 -11.59 15.28
N ASN A 247 -11.22 -11.35 13.98
CA ASN A 247 -10.49 -10.20 13.48
C ASN A 247 -11.39 -8.94 13.58
N ALA A 248 -10.80 -7.75 13.56
CA ALA A 248 -11.52 -6.51 13.83
C ALA A 248 -11.12 -5.36 12.91
N THR A 249 -12.01 -4.38 12.76
CA THR A 249 -11.78 -3.17 11.96
C THR A 249 -11.91 -1.88 12.78
N GLU A 250 -11.21 -0.82 12.38
CA GLU A 250 -11.28 0.52 12.98
C GLU A 250 -12.70 1.12 12.91
N ASN A 251 -13.35 0.95 11.76
CA ASN A 251 -14.77 1.25 11.59
C ASN A 251 -15.56 -0.06 11.71
N GLU A 252 -16.62 -0.07 12.50
CA GLU A 252 -17.49 -1.24 12.63
C GLU A 252 -18.15 -1.61 11.30
N LYS A 253 -18.28 -2.92 11.03
CA LYS A 253 -18.99 -3.48 9.86
C LYS A 253 -18.31 -3.21 8.50
N PHE A 254 -16.97 -3.19 8.47
CA PHE A 254 -16.15 -3.05 7.25
C PHE A 254 -15.40 -4.34 6.87
N GLY A 255 -16.08 -5.48 7.01
CA GLY A 255 -15.52 -6.80 6.77
C GLY A 255 -14.54 -7.16 7.88
N SER A 256 -15.04 -7.28 9.10
CA SER A 256 -14.24 -7.58 10.30
C SER A 256 -13.31 -8.77 10.09
N ASP A 257 -13.81 -9.87 9.49
CA ASP A 257 -13.01 -11.03 9.12
C ASP A 257 -12.58 -11.03 7.63
N ILE A 258 -13.50 -10.69 6.71
CA ILE A 258 -13.22 -10.64 5.26
C ILE A 258 -13.89 -9.40 4.66
N PHE A 259 -13.12 -8.58 3.94
CA PHE A 259 -13.64 -7.55 3.04
C PHE A 259 -13.23 -7.82 1.59
N SER A 260 -14.19 -8.13 0.72
CA SER A 260 -13.96 -8.30 -0.71
C SER A 260 -14.68 -7.24 -1.52
N VAL A 261 -13.95 -6.61 -2.44
CA VAL A 261 -14.48 -5.81 -3.57
C VAL A 261 -14.15 -6.47 -4.92
N GLY A 262 -13.21 -7.43 -4.94
CA GLY A 262 -12.94 -8.31 -6.08
C GLY A 262 -13.69 -9.63 -6.02
N THR A 263 -13.33 -10.58 -6.90
CA THR A 263 -13.98 -11.90 -7.00
C THR A 263 -13.67 -12.78 -5.78
N LEU A 264 -14.70 -13.23 -5.07
CA LEU A 264 -14.60 -14.12 -3.90
C LEU A 264 -15.26 -15.48 -4.14
N THR A 265 -14.55 -16.55 -3.81
CA THR A 265 -15.06 -17.92 -3.70
C THR A 265 -14.77 -18.47 -2.30
N ILE A 266 -15.79 -19.01 -1.63
CA ILE A 266 -15.65 -19.76 -0.38
C ILE A 266 -16.25 -21.15 -0.65
N SER A 267 -15.38 -22.13 -0.83
CA SER A 267 -15.75 -23.48 -1.28
C SER A 267 -16.26 -24.41 -0.17
N ASP A 268 -16.20 -23.93 1.08
CA ASP A 268 -16.63 -24.65 2.28
C ASP A 268 -18.09 -25.11 2.21
N ALA A 269 -18.37 -26.24 2.86
CA ALA A 269 -19.74 -26.69 3.06
C ALA A 269 -20.45 -25.85 4.14
N GLN A 270 -21.74 -25.55 3.92
CA GLN A 270 -22.58 -24.92 4.93
C GLN A 270 -22.57 -25.73 6.24
N LYS A 271 -22.32 -25.04 7.35
CA LYS A 271 -22.43 -25.59 8.70
C LYS A 271 -23.73 -25.15 9.38
N ASP A 272 -24.26 -26.01 10.25
CA ASP A 272 -25.32 -25.69 11.20
C ASP A 272 -24.71 -25.02 12.44
N GLY A 273 -25.34 -23.97 12.99
CA GLY A 273 -24.90 -23.33 14.24
C GLY A 273 -23.74 -22.34 14.14
N GLU A 274 -23.03 -22.28 13.01
CA GLU A 274 -21.94 -21.30 12.76
C GLU A 274 -21.80 -20.97 11.26
N GLY A 275 -21.16 -19.85 10.91
CA GLY A 275 -20.88 -19.47 9.52
C GLY A 275 -20.56 -17.99 9.31
N TYR A 276 -20.35 -17.60 8.06
CA TYR A 276 -20.20 -16.19 7.68
C TYR A 276 -21.56 -15.48 7.65
N TYR A 277 -21.57 -14.24 8.12
CA TYR A 277 -22.67 -13.29 8.05
C TYR A 277 -22.21 -12.04 7.32
N GLU A 278 -23.08 -11.44 6.51
CA GLU A 278 -22.83 -10.13 5.92
C GLU A 278 -23.17 -9.05 6.96
N GLU A 279 -22.22 -8.15 7.22
CA GLU A 279 -22.24 -7.25 8.39
C GLU A 279 -23.21 -6.08 8.26
N THR A 280 -23.55 -5.65 7.05
CA THR A 280 -24.50 -4.55 6.79
C THR A 280 -25.94 -4.99 7.05
N THR A 281 -26.26 -6.26 6.80
CA THR A 281 -27.64 -6.80 6.77
C THR A 281 -27.92 -7.86 7.83
N GLY A 282 -26.90 -8.37 8.51
CA GLY A 282 -26.99 -9.47 9.47
C GLY A 282 -27.46 -10.80 8.87
N GLN A 283 -27.44 -10.94 7.54
CA GLN A 283 -27.89 -12.17 6.86
C GLN A 283 -26.76 -13.19 6.82
N LYS A 284 -27.07 -14.44 7.17
CA LYS A 284 -26.12 -15.56 7.05
C LYS A 284 -25.87 -15.89 5.59
N VAL A 285 -24.60 -15.90 5.18
CA VAL A 285 -24.19 -16.18 3.79
C VAL A 285 -24.39 -17.66 3.49
N PRO A 286 -25.12 -18.04 2.41
CA PRO A 286 -25.26 -19.42 2.01
C PRO A 286 -23.97 -19.94 1.36
N LEU A 287 -23.42 -21.04 1.89
CA LEU A 287 -22.21 -21.68 1.36
C LEU A 287 -22.53 -22.96 0.55
N PRO A 288 -21.74 -23.31 -0.48
CA PRO A 288 -20.53 -22.61 -0.94
C PRO A 288 -20.83 -21.34 -1.75
N LEU A 289 -20.05 -20.28 -1.51
CA LEU A 289 -20.07 -19.04 -2.28
C LEU A 289 -19.17 -19.21 -3.51
N THR A 290 -19.70 -19.07 -4.73
CA THR A 290 -18.94 -19.34 -5.97
C THR A 290 -18.77 -18.07 -6.80
N ALA A 291 -17.54 -17.59 -6.93
CA ALA A 291 -17.15 -16.47 -7.79
C ALA A 291 -18.08 -15.24 -7.72
N SER A 292 -18.48 -14.84 -6.50
CA SER A 292 -19.24 -13.60 -6.32
C SER A 292 -18.34 -12.40 -6.58
N THR A 293 -18.84 -11.46 -7.35
CA THR A 293 -18.24 -10.14 -7.61
C THR A 293 -18.97 -9.03 -6.86
N ASP A 294 -19.83 -9.39 -5.90
CA ASP A 294 -20.55 -8.46 -5.05
C ASP A 294 -19.62 -8.03 -3.90
N THR A 295 -19.75 -6.79 -3.43
CA THR A 295 -19.00 -6.33 -2.25
C THR A 295 -19.40 -7.13 -1.01
N ALA A 296 -18.48 -7.93 -0.49
CA ALA A 296 -18.70 -8.79 0.66
C ALA A 296 -18.01 -8.23 1.92
N LYS A 297 -18.80 -7.74 2.88
CA LYS A 297 -18.36 -7.31 4.22
C LYS A 297 -18.74 -8.42 5.20
N LEU A 298 -17.83 -9.37 5.50
CA LEU A 298 -18.16 -10.60 6.22
C LEU A 298 -17.50 -10.70 7.61
N VAL A 299 -18.24 -11.32 8.53
CA VAL A 299 -17.80 -11.75 9.87
C VAL A 299 -18.18 -13.22 10.09
N TYR A 300 -17.34 -14.00 10.77
CA TYR A 300 -17.62 -15.41 11.11
C TYR A 300 -18.08 -15.53 12.56
N LEU A 301 -19.31 -16.00 12.76
CA LEU A 301 -19.95 -16.08 14.08
C LEU A 301 -20.66 -17.43 14.26
N ILE A 302 -20.80 -17.85 15.52
CA ILE A 302 -21.82 -18.86 15.87
C ILE A 302 -23.20 -18.19 15.88
N ASP A 303 -24.27 -18.95 15.63
CA ASP A 303 -25.65 -18.42 15.52
C ASP A 303 -26.09 -17.64 16.78
N GLU A 304 -25.58 -18.04 17.95
CA GLU A 304 -25.82 -17.35 19.24
C GLU A 304 -25.10 -16.00 19.33
N GLN A 305 -23.86 -15.88 18.83
CA GLN A 305 -23.13 -14.62 18.76
C GLN A 305 -23.73 -13.67 17.72
N ALA A 306 -24.16 -14.18 16.57
CA ALA A 306 -24.81 -13.38 15.54
C ALA A 306 -26.11 -12.74 16.05
N ALA A 307 -26.87 -13.43 16.90
CA ALA A 307 -28.08 -12.89 17.52
C ALA A 307 -27.81 -11.73 18.51
N GLU A 308 -26.60 -11.64 19.07
CA GLU A 308 -26.16 -10.54 19.93
C GLU A 308 -25.52 -9.40 19.10
N TYR A 309 -24.62 -9.74 18.16
CA TYR A 309 -23.89 -8.80 17.29
C TYR A 309 -24.80 -8.01 16.34
N PHE A 310 -25.90 -8.62 15.88
CA PHE A 310 -26.91 -7.96 15.03
C PHE A 310 -28.18 -7.54 15.80
N ALA A 311 -28.15 -7.54 17.13
CA ALA A 311 -29.22 -6.92 17.90
C ALA A 311 -29.27 -5.40 17.62
N PRO A 312 -30.47 -4.80 17.46
CA PRO A 312 -30.56 -3.34 17.42
C PRO A 312 -30.11 -2.78 18.77
N GLU A 313 -29.34 -1.68 18.75
CA GLU A 313 -28.95 -1.00 19.98
C GLU A 313 -30.19 -0.66 20.81
N VAL A 314 -30.12 -0.95 22.11
CA VAL A 314 -31.16 -0.55 23.06
C VAL A 314 -30.99 0.95 23.27
N GLY A 315 -31.56 1.74 22.36
CA GLY A 315 -31.54 3.20 22.44
C GLY A 315 -32.07 3.67 23.79
N ASP A 316 -31.37 4.61 24.41
CA ASP A 316 -31.65 5.08 25.77
C ASP A 316 -33.14 5.37 25.96
N GLU A 317 -33.80 4.63 26.86
CA GLU A 317 -35.12 5.03 27.34
C GLU A 317 -34.96 6.42 27.98
N PRO A 318 -35.82 7.40 27.66
CA PRO A 318 -35.67 8.75 28.20
C PRO A 318 -35.71 8.68 29.72
N GLU A 319 -34.72 9.26 30.40
CA GLU A 319 -34.67 9.28 31.87
C GLU A 319 -35.98 9.88 32.40
N ASP A 320 -36.82 9.03 33.02
CA ASP A 320 -38.03 9.48 33.69
C ASP A 320 -37.62 10.50 34.77
N GLU A 321 -38.18 11.73 34.70
CA GLU A 321 -38.00 12.75 35.74
C GLU A 321 -38.78 12.35 37.00
N ASP A 322 -38.31 11.31 37.69
CA ASP A 322 -38.78 10.84 38.98
C ASP A 322 -38.43 11.91 40.03
N THR A 323 -39.32 12.90 40.12
CA THR A 323 -39.24 14.12 40.92
C THR A 323 -39.55 13.83 42.39
N ASP A 324 -38.87 12.85 42.98
CA ASP A 324 -39.10 12.43 44.35
C ASP A 324 -38.50 13.44 45.34
N THR A 325 -39.38 14.18 46.00
CA THR A 325 -39.04 15.25 46.93
C THR A 325 -38.69 14.70 48.30
N ASP A 326 -37.51 15.02 48.83
CA ASP A 326 -37.26 14.91 50.27
C ASP A 326 -37.25 16.30 50.92
N THR A 327 -37.89 16.43 52.09
CA THR A 327 -38.36 17.73 52.64
C THR A 327 -37.82 18.01 54.03
N ASP A 328 -37.30 19.23 54.26
CA ASP A 328 -37.01 19.69 55.62
C ASP A 328 -36.99 21.24 55.76
N GLU A 329 -38.17 21.87 55.73
CA GLU A 329 -38.37 23.19 56.38
C GLU A 329 -39.76 23.27 57.06
N PRO A 330 -39.83 23.40 58.40
CA PRO A 330 -41.10 23.44 59.12
C PRO A 330 -41.54 24.86 59.53
N THR A 331 -42.76 25.28 59.17
CA THR A 331 -43.76 25.80 60.15
C THR A 331 -45.17 26.04 59.56
N ASP A 332 -46.14 25.39 60.21
CA ASP A 332 -47.60 25.64 60.21
C ASP A 332 -47.94 26.66 61.34
N PRO A 333 -49.14 27.29 61.47
CA PRO A 333 -50.33 27.36 60.60
C PRO A 333 -50.82 28.81 60.26
N ASP A 334 -51.82 28.96 59.36
CA ASP A 334 -53.08 29.66 59.73
C ASP A 334 -54.31 29.42 58.79
N THR A 335 -55.40 28.94 59.40
CA THR A 335 -56.85 29.20 59.15
C THR A 335 -57.50 29.35 57.74
N THR A 336 -58.19 28.26 57.32
CA THR A 336 -59.63 28.20 56.89
C THR A 336 -60.12 28.81 55.53
N PRO A 337 -61.31 28.40 55.00
CA PRO A 337 -61.59 28.38 53.54
C PRO A 337 -62.78 29.27 53.05
N ASP A 338 -63.32 28.91 51.86
CA ASP A 338 -64.47 29.45 51.10
C ASP A 338 -64.19 30.78 50.34
N THR A 339 -64.40 30.92 49.03
CA THR A 339 -65.66 30.72 48.28
C THR A 339 -65.51 30.61 46.74
N GLU A 340 -66.43 29.89 46.09
CA GLU A 340 -66.87 30.00 44.67
C GLU A 340 -67.67 31.32 44.41
N PRO A 341 -68.24 31.63 43.21
CA PRO A 341 -68.12 31.04 41.85
C PRO A 341 -68.00 32.08 40.69
N THR A 342 -68.06 31.60 39.42
CA THR A 342 -68.93 32.08 38.29
C THR A 342 -68.27 32.12 36.88
N ASN A 343 -69.15 31.92 35.89
CA ASN A 343 -69.02 31.79 34.42
C ASN A 343 -70.36 32.34 33.83
N PRO A 344 -70.64 32.58 32.52
CA PRO A 344 -69.82 32.59 31.28
C PRO A 344 -70.01 33.90 30.45
N ASP A 345 -69.62 33.91 29.16
CA ASP A 345 -70.49 34.34 28.02
C ASP A 345 -69.86 34.02 26.63
N THR A 346 -70.60 34.18 25.52
CA THR A 346 -70.25 33.66 24.16
C THR A 346 -70.59 34.65 22.98
N PRO A 347 -70.66 34.30 21.65
CA PRO A 347 -70.04 35.08 20.54
C PRO A 347 -71.12 35.70 19.58
N PRO A 348 -70.95 35.87 18.23
CA PRO A 348 -69.81 36.09 17.31
C PRO A 348 -70.01 37.38 16.43
N ASP A 349 -69.22 37.60 15.35
CA ASP A 349 -69.69 37.97 13.97
C ASP A 349 -68.54 38.28 12.97
N ASP A 350 -68.87 38.33 11.67
CA ASP A 350 -68.04 38.37 10.42
C ASP A 350 -68.53 39.54 9.49
N PRO A 351 -68.18 39.77 8.19
CA PRO A 351 -67.28 39.12 7.20
C PRO A 351 -66.09 40.04 6.78
N GLU A 352 -65.47 40.17 5.58
CA GLU A 352 -65.66 39.93 4.10
C GLU A 352 -64.21 40.00 3.47
N ASP A 353 -63.79 39.63 2.24
CA ASP A 353 -64.27 39.10 0.93
C ASP A 353 -63.00 38.71 0.08
N GLY A 354 -62.91 37.80 -0.91
CA GLY A 354 -63.76 36.73 -1.46
C GLY A 354 -63.27 36.19 -2.84
N GLY A 355 -63.18 34.85 -3.04
CA GLY A 355 -63.15 34.14 -4.35
C GLY A 355 -61.82 33.94 -5.12
N GLU A 356 -61.63 32.96 -6.03
CA GLU A 356 -62.35 31.71 -6.43
C GLU A 356 -61.34 30.69 -7.07
N ASP A 357 -61.45 29.40 -6.73
CA ASP A 357 -61.56 28.15 -7.54
C ASP A 357 -60.78 27.98 -8.90
N ASP A 358 -60.34 26.80 -9.41
CA ASP A 358 -60.38 25.39 -8.96
C ASP A 358 -59.39 24.46 -9.75
N ASP A 359 -59.47 23.13 -9.50
CA ASP A 359 -59.15 21.97 -10.35
C ASP A 359 -57.72 21.34 -10.44
N ILE A 360 -57.71 20.00 -10.47
CA ILE A 360 -56.59 19.03 -10.51
C ILE A 360 -56.99 17.89 -11.48
N PRO A 361 -56.14 17.43 -12.45
CA PRO A 361 -55.51 16.10 -12.26
C PRO A 361 -54.15 15.84 -12.98
N GLU A 362 -53.60 14.67 -12.64
CA GLU A 362 -52.42 14.00 -13.19
C GLU A 362 -52.47 13.72 -14.71
N GLN A 363 -51.32 13.40 -15.33
CA GLN A 363 -51.10 12.26 -16.26
C GLN A 363 -49.60 12.11 -16.61
N GLN A 364 -49.22 10.94 -17.16
CA GLN A 364 -47.85 10.57 -17.55
C GLN A 364 -47.70 10.52 -19.11
N PRO A 365 -46.67 9.92 -19.75
CA PRO A 365 -45.82 10.65 -20.70
C PRO A 365 -46.07 10.35 -22.20
N THR A 366 -45.61 11.25 -23.08
CA THR A 366 -45.48 10.99 -24.54
C THR A 366 -44.25 11.66 -25.16
N GLN A 367 -43.59 10.95 -26.08
CA GLN A 367 -42.76 11.50 -27.16
C GLN A 367 -43.63 11.59 -28.46
N PRO A 368 -43.06 11.90 -29.63
CA PRO A 368 -42.69 13.24 -30.12
C PRO A 368 -43.52 13.62 -31.37
N PRO A 369 -43.23 14.75 -32.04
CA PRO A 369 -43.68 15.02 -33.41
C PRO A 369 -42.53 14.97 -34.45
N GLU A 370 -42.86 14.52 -35.66
CA GLU A 370 -42.06 14.66 -36.89
C GLU A 370 -42.61 15.80 -37.77
N ASP A 371 -42.06 15.96 -38.99
CA ASP A 371 -42.54 16.79 -40.12
C ASP A 371 -42.48 18.33 -39.96
N ASP A 372 -42.28 19.15 -41.01
CA ASP A 372 -41.70 19.01 -42.37
C ASP A 372 -41.55 20.43 -42.96
N ASP A 373 -40.51 20.70 -43.77
CA ASP A 373 -40.55 21.50 -45.03
C ASP A 373 -39.13 21.64 -45.64
N GLY A 374 -39.04 21.81 -46.97
CA GLY A 374 -37.78 21.74 -47.73
C GLY A 374 -37.29 23.04 -48.40
N GLY A 375 -36.10 22.99 -49.03
CA GLY A 375 -35.54 24.07 -49.84
C GLY A 375 -34.34 23.63 -50.69
N GLU A 376 -34.36 23.91 -51.99
CA GLU A 376 -33.35 23.50 -52.97
C GLU A 376 -32.19 24.50 -53.08
N ASP A 377 -30.96 24.04 -53.36
CA ASP A 377 -30.20 24.48 -54.55
C ASP A 377 -29.06 23.49 -54.94
N THR A 378 -28.41 23.70 -56.09
CA THR A 378 -27.59 22.70 -56.82
C THR A 378 -26.05 22.94 -56.81
N PRO A 379 -25.20 21.94 -57.19
CA PRO A 379 -23.78 21.88 -56.81
C PRO A 379 -22.75 22.08 -57.96
N GLU A 380 -21.45 22.06 -57.63
CA GLU A 380 -20.34 21.82 -58.58
C GLU A 380 -19.39 20.68 -58.11
N GLN A 381 -18.70 20.03 -59.06
CA GLN A 381 -17.85 18.82 -58.89
C GLN A 381 -16.50 19.01 -59.65
N PRO A 382 -15.37 18.46 -59.18
CA PRO A 382 -14.67 17.34 -59.90
C PRO A 382 -13.85 16.40 -58.97
N THR A 383 -13.26 15.25 -59.34
CA THR A 383 -13.53 14.13 -60.30
C THR A 383 -12.67 12.90 -59.89
N GLN A 384 -13.04 11.69 -60.35
CA GLN A 384 -12.25 10.42 -60.33
C GLN A 384 -11.09 10.45 -61.37
N PRO A 385 -10.17 9.44 -61.54
CA PRO A 385 -10.38 7.98 -61.76
C PRO A 385 -9.58 7.04 -60.80
N GLU A 386 -9.92 5.77 -60.51
CA GLU A 386 -10.03 4.50 -61.30
C GLU A 386 -8.70 3.74 -61.57
N GLU A 387 -8.52 2.61 -60.87
CA GLU A 387 -8.17 1.21 -61.27
C GLU A 387 -7.36 0.84 -62.56
N PRO A 388 -6.63 -0.30 -62.55
CA PRO A 388 -7.22 -1.60 -62.97
C PRO A 388 -6.78 -2.87 -62.19
N GLU A 389 -7.33 -4.02 -62.58
CA GLU A 389 -7.41 -5.32 -61.86
C GLU A 389 -6.36 -6.41 -62.25
N ASP A 390 -6.24 -7.42 -61.36
CA ASP A 390 -6.19 -8.89 -61.55
C ASP A 390 -5.03 -9.75 -62.14
N ASP A 391 -5.05 -11.00 -61.64
CA ASP A 391 -4.65 -12.33 -62.16
C ASP A 391 -3.20 -12.90 -62.11
N ASP A 392 -2.96 -13.69 -61.04
CA ASP A 392 -2.84 -15.17 -61.04
C ASP A 392 -1.48 -15.94 -61.16
N ASN A 393 -1.31 -16.84 -60.17
CA ASN A 393 -0.73 -18.20 -60.16
C ASN A 393 0.79 -18.58 -60.02
N SER A 394 0.94 -19.65 -59.22
CA SER A 394 1.90 -20.78 -59.29
C SER A 394 3.36 -20.69 -58.76
N ASP A 395 3.63 -21.61 -57.82
CA ASP A 395 4.81 -22.48 -57.59
C ASP A 395 6.19 -22.15 -58.21
N ASN A 396 7.28 -22.28 -57.41
CA ASN A 396 8.25 -23.41 -57.48
C ASN A 396 9.39 -23.31 -56.43
N ASP A 397 10.12 -24.42 -56.21
CA ASP A 397 11.23 -24.62 -55.25
C ASP A 397 12.60 -23.97 -55.62
N THR A 398 13.50 -23.92 -54.61
CA THR A 398 14.97 -24.24 -54.62
C THR A 398 16.04 -23.18 -54.26
N ASN A 399 16.92 -23.60 -53.32
CA ASN A 399 18.39 -23.42 -53.25
C ASN A 399 19.11 -22.04 -53.13
N THR A 400 19.64 -21.80 -51.92
CA THR A 400 21.07 -21.52 -51.54
C THR A 400 21.94 -20.40 -52.20
N PRO A 401 22.94 -19.82 -51.47
CA PRO A 401 23.57 -18.53 -51.79
C PRO A 401 24.97 -18.58 -52.46
N VAL A 402 25.44 -17.42 -52.95
CA VAL A 402 26.86 -17.12 -53.33
C VAL A 402 27.19 -15.62 -53.09
N GLU A 403 28.45 -15.30 -52.74
CA GLU A 403 29.04 -13.93 -52.68
C GLU A 403 29.29 -13.28 -54.08
N PRO A 404 29.82 -12.03 -54.19
CA PRO A 404 31.28 -11.91 -54.46
C PRO A 404 32.04 -10.58 -54.09
N SER A 405 33.21 -10.71 -53.46
CA SER A 405 34.55 -10.08 -53.70
C SER A 405 34.84 -8.56 -53.96
N GLU A 406 36.09 -8.16 -53.60
CA GLU A 406 36.80 -6.85 -53.73
C GLU A 406 37.15 -6.35 -55.16
N PRO A 407 37.69 -5.10 -55.32
CA PRO A 407 39.01 -4.89 -56.01
C PRO A 407 39.89 -3.72 -55.38
N PRO A 408 40.94 -3.09 -56.00
CA PRO A 408 42.36 -3.19 -55.53
C PRO A 408 43.18 -1.85 -55.43
N GLN A 409 44.54 -1.91 -55.41
CA GLN A 409 45.54 -0.84 -55.08
C GLN A 409 46.31 -0.18 -56.26
N GLU A 410 46.97 0.98 -56.03
CA GLU A 410 48.22 1.57 -56.65
C GLU A 410 48.40 3.06 -56.17
N ASP A 411 49.54 3.79 -56.30
CA ASP A 411 50.87 3.69 -55.61
C ASP A 411 51.72 5.03 -55.73
N ASP A 412 52.98 5.06 -55.24
CA ASP A 412 54.16 5.94 -55.63
C ASP A 412 54.75 7.11 -54.74
N ASP A 413 56.10 7.12 -54.69
CA ASP A 413 57.23 7.77 -53.94
C ASP A 413 57.34 9.29 -53.52
N SER A 414 58.15 9.59 -52.46
CA SER A 414 59.49 10.31 -52.50
C SER A 414 60.03 10.92 -51.16
N GLU A 415 61.35 11.23 -51.08
CA GLU A 415 62.14 11.61 -49.85
C GLU A 415 62.60 13.11 -49.79
N ASP A 416 62.94 13.68 -48.59
CA ASP A 416 64.25 14.36 -48.28
C ASP A 416 64.42 14.88 -46.80
N ASP A 417 65.64 15.32 -46.40
CA ASP A 417 66.10 15.66 -45.02
C ASP A 417 66.38 17.17 -44.71
N TYR A 418 66.09 17.66 -43.48
CA TYR A 418 66.95 18.66 -42.76
C TYR A 418 66.62 18.97 -41.27
N SER A 419 67.63 19.36 -40.47
CA SER A 419 67.52 20.03 -39.14
C SER A 419 68.82 20.78 -38.77
N PRO A 420 68.83 22.01 -38.19
CA PRO A 420 68.99 22.22 -36.72
C PRO A 420 68.47 23.63 -36.24
N PRO A 421 68.89 24.29 -35.12
CA PRO A 421 69.69 23.91 -33.93
C PRO A 421 69.08 24.28 -32.54
N ILE A 422 69.78 23.87 -31.47
CA ILE A 422 69.43 24.03 -30.03
C ILE A 422 70.04 25.31 -29.40
N TYR A 423 69.40 25.87 -28.37
CA TYR A 423 70.01 26.80 -27.38
C TYR A 423 70.07 26.20 -25.97
N ILE A 424 71.17 26.45 -25.24
CA ILE A 424 71.47 25.87 -23.91
C ILE A 424 71.52 26.98 -22.84
N ARG A 425 70.99 26.71 -21.63
CA ARG A 425 71.23 27.52 -20.40
C ARG A 425 71.41 26.64 -19.13
N PRO A 426 71.99 27.18 -18.03
CA PRO A 426 72.86 26.39 -17.13
C PRO A 426 72.18 25.69 -15.92
N PRO A 427 72.92 24.86 -15.15
CA PRO A 427 72.33 23.87 -14.24
C PRO A 427 72.34 24.20 -12.72
N HIS A 428 71.60 23.35 -12.00
CA HIS A 428 71.66 23.02 -10.55
C HIS A 428 71.05 23.96 -9.49
N ARG A 429 70.02 23.43 -8.81
CA ARG A 429 70.00 23.34 -7.33
C ARG A 429 69.31 22.03 -6.90
N PRO A 430 69.95 21.14 -6.11
CA PRO A 430 69.29 19.93 -5.60
C PRO A 430 68.41 20.18 -4.36
N SER A 431 67.43 19.28 -4.19
CA SER A 431 66.79 18.83 -2.93
C SER A 431 66.25 19.88 -1.94
N VAL A 432 64.91 19.99 -1.93
CA VAL A 432 64.09 19.63 -0.75
C VAL A 432 63.01 18.67 -1.27
N PRO A 433 62.65 17.57 -0.59
CA PRO A 433 61.46 16.80 -0.95
C PRO A 433 60.22 17.65 -0.66
N ALA A 434 59.35 17.84 -1.64
CA ALA A 434 58.00 18.30 -1.34
C ALA A 434 57.32 17.21 -0.51
N VAL A 435 56.61 17.63 0.55
CA VAL A 435 55.48 16.83 1.03
C VAL A 435 54.47 16.83 -0.13
N PRO A 436 53.78 15.71 -0.44
CA PRO A 436 52.64 15.79 -1.34
C PRO A 436 51.69 16.84 -0.78
N ASP A 437 51.30 17.83 -1.59
CA ASP A 437 50.07 18.55 -1.31
C ASP A 437 48.95 17.48 -1.22
N PRO A 438 47.97 17.63 -0.32
CA PRO A 438 46.79 16.78 -0.38
C PRO A 438 46.18 16.93 -1.79
N ASP A 439 45.68 15.83 -2.36
CA ASP A 439 44.82 15.94 -3.53
C ASP A 439 43.72 16.96 -3.25
N PRO A 440 43.28 17.75 -4.25
CA PRO A 440 42.06 18.52 -4.08
C PRO A 440 40.97 17.53 -3.69
N GLU A 441 40.35 17.76 -2.53
CA GLU A 441 39.25 16.93 -2.04
C GLU A 441 38.24 16.79 -3.19
N GLU A 442 38.02 15.55 -3.65
CA GLU A 442 36.99 15.32 -4.66
C GLU A 442 35.68 15.84 -4.06
N GLU A 443 35.09 16.85 -4.71
CA GLU A 443 33.74 17.30 -4.36
C GLU A 443 32.82 16.12 -4.67
N VAL A 444 32.56 15.29 -3.64
CA VAL A 444 31.63 14.17 -3.72
C VAL A 444 30.29 14.75 -4.14
N GLU A 445 29.94 14.53 -5.42
CA GLU A 445 28.63 14.91 -5.92
C GLU A 445 27.60 14.21 -5.03
N PRO A 446 26.62 14.94 -4.46
CA PRO A 446 25.71 14.35 -3.49
C PRO A 446 24.95 13.21 -4.16
N GLU A 447 25.03 12.02 -3.57
CA GLU A 447 24.45 10.82 -4.15
C GLU A 447 22.95 11.06 -4.43
N LEU A 448 22.57 10.86 -5.69
CA LEU A 448 21.29 11.31 -6.23
C LEU A 448 20.17 10.37 -5.78
N THR A 449 19.73 10.52 -4.54
CA THR A 449 18.46 9.95 -4.07
C THR A 449 17.38 10.27 -5.10
N PRO A 450 16.63 9.29 -5.62
CA PRO A 450 15.71 9.50 -6.74
C PRO A 450 14.52 10.36 -6.33
N THR A 451 14.63 11.69 -6.47
CA THR A 451 13.58 12.63 -6.05
C THR A 451 12.53 12.83 -7.14
N LEU A 452 11.26 12.60 -6.82
CA LEU A 452 10.11 12.95 -7.66
C LEU A 452 9.88 14.48 -7.62
N VAL A 453 10.34 15.22 -8.64
CA VAL A 453 10.37 16.71 -8.64
C VAL A 453 9.75 17.32 -9.90
N CYS A 454 8.66 18.06 -9.71
CA CYS A 454 8.06 18.93 -10.72
C CYS A 454 8.53 20.39 -10.55
N GLY A 455 9.70 20.69 -11.11
CA GLY A 455 10.27 22.05 -11.24
C GLY A 455 10.75 22.70 -9.93
N LYS A 456 9.84 22.96 -9.00
CA LYS A 456 10.12 23.39 -7.60
C LYS A 456 9.18 22.76 -6.57
N ALA A 457 8.28 21.88 -7.00
CA ALA A 457 7.48 21.05 -6.11
C ALA A 457 8.08 19.65 -6.09
N ALA A 458 8.31 19.07 -4.92
CA ALA A 458 8.73 17.69 -4.77
C ALA A 458 7.65 16.88 -4.04
N ILE A 459 7.56 15.59 -4.36
CA ILE A 459 6.71 14.64 -3.63
C ILE A 459 7.52 14.08 -2.45
N ASP A 460 6.94 14.17 -1.25
CA ASP A 460 7.43 13.50 -0.06
C ASP A 460 7.12 12.00 -0.18
N MET A 461 8.16 11.24 -0.55
CA MET A 461 8.05 9.81 -0.83
C MET A 461 7.70 8.98 0.41
N SER A 462 7.85 9.52 1.63
CA SER A 462 7.42 8.84 2.86
C SER A 462 5.89 8.76 3.00
N ARG A 463 5.16 9.65 2.31
CA ARG A 463 3.69 9.67 2.31
C ARG A 463 3.12 8.57 1.41
N SER A 464 1.86 8.21 1.67
CA SER A 464 1.06 7.35 0.80
C SER A 464 -0.33 7.98 0.59
N VAL A 465 -1.01 7.60 -0.48
CA VAL A 465 -2.36 8.09 -0.80
C VAL A 465 -3.37 7.58 0.22
N VAL A 466 -3.87 8.50 1.05
CA VAL A 466 -5.03 8.27 1.92
C VAL A 466 -6.27 8.83 1.22
N LEU A 467 -7.12 7.95 0.71
CA LEU A 467 -8.47 8.33 0.28
C LEU A 467 -9.33 8.68 1.48
N GLN A 468 -10.19 9.67 1.29
CA GLN A 468 -11.33 9.94 2.15
C GLN A 468 -12.61 9.55 1.39
N GLY A 469 -13.51 8.84 2.06
CA GLY A 469 -14.87 8.60 1.58
C GLY A 469 -15.69 9.90 1.51
N TYR A 470 -16.95 9.84 1.08
CA TYR A 470 -17.77 11.05 0.91
C TYR A 470 -18.44 11.54 2.21
N GLY A 471 -18.11 10.93 3.36
CA GLY A 471 -18.77 11.17 4.65
C GLY A 471 -19.95 10.23 4.93
N ASP A 472 -20.19 9.29 4.02
CA ASP A 472 -21.16 8.19 4.06
C ASP A 472 -20.54 6.85 4.49
N SER A 473 -19.31 6.89 5.03
CA SER A 473 -18.50 5.77 5.53
C SER A 473 -17.84 4.87 4.46
N ASP A 474 -18.39 4.77 3.25
CA ASP A 474 -17.74 4.00 2.16
C ASP A 474 -16.64 4.80 1.43
N LEU A 475 -15.62 4.08 0.93
CA LEU A 475 -14.46 4.68 0.24
C LEU A 475 -14.71 4.96 -1.24
N HIS A 476 -15.73 4.33 -1.85
CA HIS A 476 -16.08 4.44 -3.28
C HIS A 476 -14.86 4.29 -4.19
N LEU A 477 -14.32 3.07 -4.27
CA LEU A 477 -13.09 2.80 -5.04
C LEU A 477 -13.38 2.74 -6.55
N GLU A 478 -14.52 2.19 -6.96
CA GLU A 478 -14.89 2.06 -8.38
C GLU A 478 -15.46 3.35 -9.00
N ASP A 479 -15.71 4.37 -8.17
CA ASP A 479 -16.14 5.68 -8.63
C ASP A 479 -15.09 6.35 -9.52
N SER A 480 -15.54 6.93 -10.63
CA SER A 480 -14.73 7.74 -11.53
C SER A 480 -14.04 8.89 -10.79
N LEU A 481 -12.71 8.95 -10.88
CA LEU A 481 -11.91 10.00 -10.25
C LEU A 481 -12.19 11.37 -10.87
N THR A 482 -12.47 12.38 -10.05
CA THR A 482 -12.64 13.77 -10.52
C THR A 482 -11.32 14.56 -10.50
N ARG A 483 -11.24 15.60 -11.32
CA ARG A 483 -10.10 16.53 -11.38
C ARG A 483 -9.78 17.17 -10.03
N ALA A 484 -10.80 17.53 -9.24
CA ALA A 484 -10.61 18.04 -7.88
C ALA A 484 -10.08 16.99 -6.88
N GLN A 485 -10.49 15.73 -7.03
CA GLN A 485 -9.97 14.62 -6.22
C GLN A 485 -8.50 14.35 -6.54
N LEU A 486 -8.15 14.23 -7.83
CA LEU A 486 -6.77 14.11 -8.29
C LEU A 486 -5.90 15.25 -7.75
N ALA A 487 -6.38 16.51 -7.88
CA ALA A 487 -5.65 17.68 -7.41
C ALA A 487 -5.38 17.64 -5.90
N THR A 488 -6.37 17.22 -5.12
CA THR A 488 -6.27 17.12 -3.65
C THR A 488 -5.31 16.02 -3.23
N ILE A 489 -5.31 14.87 -3.92
CA ILE A 489 -4.41 13.74 -3.64
C ILE A 489 -2.96 14.13 -3.96
N ILE A 490 -2.68 14.62 -5.17
CA ILE A 490 -1.33 15.03 -5.57
C ILE A 490 -0.80 16.16 -4.67
N CYS A 491 -1.65 17.13 -4.26
CA CYS A 491 -1.23 18.20 -3.36
C CYS A 491 -0.87 17.71 -1.94
N ARG A 492 -1.52 16.65 -1.43
CA ARG A 492 -1.22 16.06 -0.10
C ARG A 492 0.11 15.28 -0.09
N LEU A 493 0.52 14.76 -1.25
CA LEU A 493 1.80 14.07 -1.43
C LEU A 493 3.00 15.02 -1.56
N LEU A 494 2.80 16.32 -1.82
CA LEU A 494 3.91 17.27 -1.86
C LEU A 494 4.54 17.47 -0.48
N ASP A 495 5.85 17.71 -0.44
CA ASP A 495 6.54 18.08 0.81
C ASP A 495 6.07 19.43 1.38
N ASP A 496 6.33 19.65 2.67
CA ASP A 496 5.83 20.82 3.39
C ASP A 496 6.48 22.12 2.87
N GLU A 497 7.74 22.06 2.45
CA GLU A 497 8.48 23.10 1.74
C GLU A 497 7.76 23.56 0.46
N SER A 498 7.32 22.61 -0.38
CA SER A 498 6.59 22.86 -1.62
C SER A 498 5.22 23.47 -1.33
N ILE A 499 4.45 22.88 -0.40
CA ILE A 499 3.15 23.39 0.03
C ILE A 499 3.29 24.83 0.54
N ALA A 500 4.29 25.12 1.37
CA ALA A 500 4.57 26.45 1.88
C ALA A 500 4.98 27.44 0.78
N ALA A 501 5.89 27.04 -0.12
CA ALA A 501 6.37 27.88 -1.21
C ALA A 501 5.24 28.30 -2.18
N PHE A 502 4.32 27.38 -2.48
CA PHE A 502 3.22 27.64 -3.40
C PHE A 502 1.98 28.26 -2.75
N SER A 503 1.78 28.20 -1.42
CA SER A 503 0.62 28.81 -0.75
C SER A 503 0.55 30.36 -0.79
N ILE A 504 1.68 31.03 -1.09
CA ILE A 504 1.87 32.50 -1.00
C ILE A 504 0.99 33.31 -1.98
N ASP A 505 0.59 34.53 -1.58
CA ASP A 505 -0.17 35.54 -2.34
C ASP A 505 0.39 35.88 -3.74
N ASN A 506 -0.01 35.08 -4.72
CA ASN A 506 -0.22 35.42 -6.14
C ASN A 506 -0.85 34.18 -6.81
N ARG A 507 -2.06 33.82 -6.35
CA ARG A 507 -2.75 32.60 -6.77
C ARG A 507 -3.31 32.77 -8.19
N GLN A 508 -3.14 31.78 -9.05
CA GLN A 508 -3.77 31.73 -10.38
C GLN A 508 -5.25 31.43 -10.19
N HIS A 509 -6.16 32.33 -10.57
CA HIS A 509 -7.59 32.14 -10.29
C HIS A 509 -8.31 31.44 -11.44
N PHE A 510 -8.99 30.33 -11.13
CA PHE A 510 -9.97 29.71 -12.01
C PHE A 510 -11.38 30.22 -11.64
N ALA A 511 -12.23 30.47 -12.64
CA ALA A 511 -13.54 31.11 -12.43
C ALA A 511 -14.61 30.17 -11.86
N ASP A 512 -14.39 28.86 -11.98
CA ASP A 512 -15.24 27.75 -11.53
C ASP A 512 -14.76 27.07 -10.24
N VAL A 513 -13.64 27.53 -9.67
CA VAL A 513 -13.13 27.09 -8.36
C VAL A 513 -13.13 28.29 -7.40
N PRO A 514 -14.29 28.63 -6.78
CA PRO A 514 -14.41 29.75 -5.86
C PRO A 514 -13.69 29.47 -4.53
N ALA A 515 -13.38 30.53 -3.79
CA ALA A 515 -12.51 30.47 -2.61
C ALA A 515 -13.08 29.70 -1.40
N ASP A 516 -14.36 29.35 -1.43
CA ASP A 516 -15.09 28.55 -0.45
C ASP A 516 -15.28 27.08 -0.89
N MET A 517 -14.84 26.70 -2.09
CA MET A 517 -14.88 25.31 -2.55
C MET A 517 -13.81 24.47 -1.84
N TRP A 518 -14.18 23.28 -1.39
CA TRP A 518 -13.33 22.35 -0.62
C TRP A 518 -11.96 22.03 -1.28
N CYS A 519 -11.89 22.03 -2.62
CA CYS A 519 -10.67 21.74 -3.36
C CYS A 519 -9.81 22.99 -3.65
N TYR A 520 -10.28 24.20 -3.31
CA TYR A 520 -9.67 25.48 -3.73
C TYR A 520 -8.18 25.53 -3.42
N GLU A 521 -7.75 25.46 -2.16
CA GLU A 521 -6.34 25.66 -1.84
C GLU A 521 -5.43 24.61 -2.51
N TYR A 522 -5.85 23.34 -2.58
CA TYR A 522 -5.11 22.28 -3.27
C TYR A 522 -4.93 22.58 -4.76
N VAL A 523 -6.01 22.90 -5.48
CA VAL A 523 -5.97 23.26 -6.92
C VAL A 523 -5.09 24.49 -7.14
N GLN A 524 -5.21 25.52 -6.29
CA GLN A 524 -4.42 26.74 -6.38
C GLN A 524 -2.92 26.50 -6.15
N ILE A 525 -2.55 25.59 -5.24
CA ILE A 525 -1.16 25.19 -4.99
C ILE A 525 -0.58 24.48 -6.20
N ILE A 526 -1.20 23.38 -6.65
CA ILE A 526 -0.60 22.52 -7.68
C ILE A 526 -0.67 23.13 -9.09
N ALA A 527 -1.64 24.00 -9.38
CA ALA A 527 -1.65 24.78 -10.61
C ALA A 527 -0.52 25.82 -10.65
N LYS A 528 -0.27 26.51 -9.52
CA LYS A 528 0.82 27.48 -9.40
C LYS A 528 2.21 26.81 -9.41
N ALA A 529 2.30 25.54 -9.01
CA ALA A 529 3.47 24.70 -9.19
C ALA A 529 3.71 24.23 -10.64
N GLY A 530 2.70 24.34 -11.52
CA GLY A 530 2.76 23.84 -12.90
C GLY A 530 2.43 22.35 -13.04
N ILE A 531 2.08 21.66 -11.95
CA ILE A 531 1.74 20.23 -11.91
C ILE A 531 0.45 19.96 -12.69
N VAL A 532 -0.52 20.88 -12.67
CA VAL A 532 -1.79 20.79 -13.43
C VAL A 532 -2.11 22.08 -14.18
N TYR A 533 -2.95 21.95 -15.20
CA TYR A 533 -3.52 23.08 -15.95
C TYR A 533 -5.05 22.97 -16.01
N GLY A 534 -5.70 24.12 -16.17
CA GLY A 534 -7.14 24.20 -16.41
C GLY A 534 -7.51 23.91 -17.87
N VAL A 535 -8.80 23.70 -18.13
CA VAL A 535 -9.36 23.27 -19.43
C VAL A 535 -9.49 24.40 -20.48
N GLY A 536 -8.93 25.58 -20.19
CA GLY A 536 -9.10 26.78 -21.00
C GLY A 536 -10.25 27.67 -20.49
N GLY A 537 -10.52 28.78 -21.19
CA GLY A 537 -11.58 29.74 -20.82
C GLY A 537 -11.40 30.50 -19.50
N GLY A 538 -10.38 30.17 -18.69
CA GLY A 538 -10.26 30.60 -17.30
C GLY A 538 -10.80 29.59 -16.28
N ASN A 539 -11.13 28.37 -16.71
CA ASN A 539 -11.76 27.32 -15.90
C ASN A 539 -10.78 26.18 -15.59
N TYR A 540 -10.98 25.51 -14.46
CA TYR A 540 -10.27 24.29 -14.08
C TYR A 540 -11.02 23.01 -14.48
N ASP A 541 -12.35 23.07 -14.51
CA ASP A 541 -13.28 21.94 -14.40
C ASP A 541 -12.94 21.02 -13.20
N PRO A 542 -13.41 21.35 -11.98
CA PRO A 542 -13.15 20.53 -10.79
C PRO A 542 -13.94 19.21 -10.75
N ASN A 543 -15.09 19.15 -11.44
CA ASN A 543 -16.02 18.02 -11.34
C ASN A 543 -15.90 17.04 -12.52
N GLY A 544 -15.31 17.45 -13.64
CA GLY A 544 -14.97 16.56 -14.74
C GLY A 544 -14.13 15.36 -14.27
N THR A 545 -14.39 14.21 -14.87
CA THR A 545 -13.61 12.98 -14.66
C THR A 545 -12.26 13.06 -15.36
N VAL A 546 -11.26 12.32 -14.86
CA VAL A 546 -9.94 12.22 -15.49
C VAL A 546 -9.73 10.86 -16.14
N THR A 547 -8.94 10.84 -17.22
CA THR A 547 -8.49 9.61 -17.89
C THR A 547 -7.11 9.19 -17.41
N TRP A 548 -6.73 7.94 -17.67
CA TRP A 548 -5.36 7.46 -17.41
C TRP A 548 -4.30 8.37 -18.03
N ALA A 549 -4.45 8.74 -19.30
CA ALA A 549 -3.58 9.67 -20.04
C ALA A 549 -3.41 11.01 -19.34
N GLN A 550 -4.46 11.54 -18.69
CA GLN A 550 -4.38 12.76 -17.89
C GLN A 550 -3.61 12.54 -16.58
N VAL A 551 -3.87 11.45 -15.86
CA VAL A 551 -3.17 11.11 -14.60
C VAL A 551 -1.69 10.84 -14.85
N LEU A 552 -1.36 10.01 -15.84
CA LEU A 552 0.03 9.71 -16.23
C LEU A 552 0.77 10.99 -16.68
N THR A 553 0.08 11.93 -17.32
CA THR A 553 0.65 13.23 -17.69
C THR A 553 0.85 14.18 -16.50
N VAL A 554 0.15 13.99 -15.38
CA VAL A 554 0.42 14.71 -14.13
C VAL A 554 1.62 14.09 -13.40
N LEU A 555 1.71 12.76 -13.37
CA LEU A 555 2.78 12.01 -12.70
C LEU A 555 4.12 12.10 -13.47
N SER A 556 4.10 12.04 -14.79
CA SER A 556 5.32 12.12 -15.63
C SER A 556 6.07 13.46 -15.53
N ARG A 557 5.44 14.49 -14.93
CA ARG A 557 6.06 15.81 -14.67
C ARG A 557 7.01 15.82 -13.47
N PHE A 558 7.08 14.73 -12.70
CA PHE A 558 7.98 14.58 -11.56
C PHE A 558 9.26 13.78 -11.90
N VAL A 559 9.43 13.38 -13.16
CA VAL A 559 10.55 12.55 -13.64
C VAL A 559 11.10 13.08 -14.96
N GLU A 560 12.29 12.63 -15.36
CA GLU A 560 12.79 12.89 -16.71
C GLU A 560 12.02 12.04 -17.75
N PRO A 561 11.50 12.62 -18.85
CA PRO A 561 10.79 11.87 -19.88
C PRO A 561 11.65 10.75 -20.47
N GLN A 562 11.08 9.56 -20.57
CA GLN A 562 11.74 8.40 -21.16
C GLN A 562 11.06 8.00 -22.47
N GLU A 563 11.86 7.58 -23.45
CA GLU A 563 11.36 6.96 -24.68
C GLU A 563 11.17 5.46 -24.45
N TYR A 564 9.99 4.97 -24.79
CA TYR A 564 9.66 3.54 -24.76
C TYR A 564 8.84 3.20 -26.01
N ASN A 565 9.15 2.06 -26.64
CA ASN A 565 8.46 1.63 -27.85
C ASN A 565 7.28 0.72 -27.46
N LEU A 566 6.08 1.28 -27.32
CA LEU A 566 4.86 0.52 -27.01
C LEU A 566 4.67 -0.60 -28.03
N GLN A 567 4.41 -1.82 -27.55
CA GLN A 567 4.18 -3.01 -28.37
C GLN A 567 2.70 -3.40 -28.40
N ASN A 568 1.97 -3.17 -27.30
CA ASN A 568 0.62 -3.71 -27.09
C ASN A 568 -0.42 -2.62 -26.77
N ILE A 569 -0.03 -1.51 -26.13
CA ILE A 569 -0.88 -0.31 -26.02
C ILE A 569 -0.96 0.37 -27.40
N ASP A 570 -2.12 0.29 -28.05
CA ASP A 570 -2.43 1.06 -29.26
C ASP A 570 -2.83 2.50 -28.87
N TYR A 571 -1.87 3.43 -28.91
CA TYR A 571 -2.10 4.84 -28.57
C TYR A 571 -1.21 5.78 -29.40
N ASP A 572 -1.84 6.67 -30.18
CA ASP A 572 -1.18 7.78 -30.89
C ASP A 572 -1.56 9.16 -30.31
N GLY A 573 -2.27 9.16 -29.18
CA GLY A 573 -2.91 10.34 -28.60
C GLY A 573 -1.96 11.36 -27.97
N TRP A 574 -2.53 12.50 -27.58
CA TRP A 574 -1.81 13.70 -27.10
C TRP A 574 -0.88 13.46 -25.90
N ALA A 575 -1.12 12.40 -25.11
CA ALA A 575 -0.33 12.04 -23.94
C ALA A 575 0.77 11.00 -24.23
N LEU A 576 1.05 10.65 -25.49
CA LEU A 576 1.93 9.52 -25.86
C LEU A 576 3.26 9.50 -25.08
N GLN A 577 3.99 10.61 -25.01
CA GLN A 577 5.25 10.67 -24.24
C GLN A 577 5.06 10.32 -22.74
N SER A 578 3.93 10.70 -22.14
CA SER A 578 3.61 10.36 -20.75
C SER A 578 3.29 8.88 -20.58
N VAL A 579 2.59 8.27 -21.54
CA VAL A 579 2.30 6.82 -21.56
C VAL A 579 3.59 6.03 -21.75
N GLN A 580 4.46 6.45 -22.68
CA GLN A 580 5.79 5.87 -22.88
C GLN A 580 6.68 6.02 -21.64
N THR A 581 6.69 7.20 -21.00
CA THR A 581 7.45 7.44 -19.77
C THR A 581 6.94 6.56 -18.62
N ALA A 582 5.62 6.43 -18.48
CA ALA A 582 5.01 5.55 -17.49
C ALA A 582 5.33 4.06 -17.71
N ALA A 583 5.32 3.59 -18.97
CA ALA A 583 5.75 2.23 -19.32
C ALA A 583 7.25 2.02 -19.04
N ALA A 584 8.11 3.00 -19.38
CA ALA A 584 9.55 2.94 -19.13
C ALA A 584 9.92 2.81 -17.65
N PHE A 585 9.21 3.52 -16.76
CA PHE A 585 9.38 3.42 -15.31
C PHE A 585 8.55 2.29 -14.65
N GLY A 586 7.87 1.45 -15.44
CA GLY A 586 7.07 0.33 -14.93
C GLY A 586 5.84 0.75 -14.12
N TRP A 587 5.31 1.96 -14.34
CA TRP A 587 4.10 2.48 -13.66
C TRP A 587 2.80 1.90 -14.24
N ILE A 588 2.85 1.50 -15.52
CA ILE A 588 1.78 0.81 -16.23
C ILE A 588 2.36 -0.36 -17.01
N GLU A 589 1.52 -1.36 -17.30
CA GLU A 589 1.88 -2.47 -18.18
C GLU A 589 1.56 -2.12 -19.64
N ASP A 590 2.51 -2.39 -20.55
CA ASP A 590 2.29 -2.32 -21.99
C ASP A 590 1.43 -3.52 -22.42
N SER A 591 0.11 -3.39 -22.28
CA SER A 591 -0.91 -4.42 -22.51
C SER A 591 -2.01 -3.94 -23.46
N THR A 592 -2.60 -4.85 -24.23
CA THR A 592 -3.76 -4.59 -25.10
C THR A 592 -5.02 -4.22 -24.35
N ASP A 593 -5.08 -4.56 -23.06
CA ASP A 593 -6.25 -4.37 -22.21
C ASP A 593 -6.21 -3.00 -21.49
N PHE A 594 -5.14 -2.21 -21.70
CA PHE A 594 -4.95 -0.88 -21.14
C PHE A 594 -5.24 0.22 -22.18
N SER A 595 -6.35 0.94 -22.00
CA SER A 595 -6.70 2.12 -22.80
C SER A 595 -6.32 3.41 -22.06
N PRO A 596 -5.38 4.24 -22.57
CA PRO A 596 -5.01 5.47 -21.89
C PRO A 596 -6.12 6.54 -21.87
N ASP A 597 -7.07 6.51 -22.79
CA ASP A 597 -8.19 7.48 -22.80
C ASP A 597 -9.40 7.03 -21.96
N ASP A 598 -9.34 5.86 -21.30
CA ASP A 598 -10.37 5.42 -20.36
C ASP A 598 -10.34 6.21 -19.05
N ILE A 599 -11.52 6.37 -18.43
CA ILE A 599 -11.69 7.03 -17.14
C ILE A 599 -11.13 6.14 -16.03
N ILE A 600 -10.23 6.70 -15.22
CA ILE A 600 -9.61 6.00 -14.08
C ILE A 600 -10.51 6.05 -12.84
N SER A 601 -10.63 4.94 -12.11
CA SER A 601 -11.35 4.89 -10.83
C SER A 601 -10.49 5.43 -9.68
N ARG A 602 -11.14 5.81 -8.57
CA ARG A 602 -10.46 6.25 -7.34
C ARG A 602 -9.51 5.17 -6.79
N GLY A 603 -9.91 3.90 -6.84
CA GLY A 603 -9.09 2.75 -6.43
C GLY A 603 -7.86 2.54 -7.31
N ALA A 604 -8.03 2.63 -8.64
CA ALA A 604 -6.92 2.49 -9.59
C ALA A 604 -5.85 3.58 -9.41
N LEU A 605 -6.24 4.83 -9.09
CA LEU A 605 -5.27 5.88 -8.74
C LEU A 605 -4.47 5.53 -7.48
N VAL A 606 -5.11 5.00 -6.43
CA VAL A 606 -4.42 4.62 -5.19
C VAL A 606 -3.36 3.56 -5.46
N GLN A 607 -3.70 2.53 -6.24
CA GLN A 607 -2.79 1.45 -6.62
C GLN A 607 -1.60 1.99 -7.43
N LEU A 608 -1.87 2.76 -8.49
CA LEU A 608 -0.85 3.40 -9.33
C LEU A 608 0.12 4.24 -8.50
N VAL A 609 -0.41 5.21 -7.73
CA VAL A 609 0.43 6.20 -7.06
C VAL A 609 1.17 5.62 -5.87
N ASN A 610 0.55 4.72 -5.08
CA ASN A 610 1.29 4.04 -4.00
C ASN A 610 2.37 3.09 -4.56
N GLY A 611 2.15 2.43 -5.69
CA GLY A 611 3.16 1.62 -6.37
C GLY A 611 4.37 2.45 -6.82
N ILE A 612 4.12 3.65 -7.40
CA ILE A 612 5.20 4.59 -7.78
C ILE A 612 6.02 5.01 -6.54
N LEU A 613 5.35 5.38 -5.44
CA LEU A 613 6.04 5.82 -4.22
C LEU A 613 6.85 4.70 -3.58
N GLU A 614 6.32 3.47 -3.58
CA GLU A 614 7.00 2.29 -3.06
C GLU A 614 8.23 1.93 -3.91
N ASN A 615 8.12 1.96 -5.26
CA ASN A 615 9.25 1.76 -6.16
C ASN A 615 10.37 2.79 -5.90
N TYR A 616 10.03 4.06 -5.71
CA TYR A 616 11.03 5.12 -5.51
C TYR A 616 11.70 5.08 -4.13
N ARG A 617 11.00 4.64 -3.07
CA ARG A 617 11.63 4.32 -1.76
C ARG A 617 12.71 3.25 -1.92
N ASN A 618 12.37 2.15 -2.58
CA ASN A 618 13.26 1.00 -2.74
C ASN A 618 14.54 1.33 -3.51
N ILE A 619 14.50 2.31 -4.44
CA ILE A 619 15.68 2.79 -5.19
C ILE A 619 16.48 3.83 -4.36
N SER A 620 15.88 4.46 -3.35
CA SER A 620 16.58 5.40 -2.45
C SER A 620 17.34 4.73 -1.29
N GLU A 621 17.28 3.40 -1.20
CA GLU A 621 17.94 2.57 -0.17
C GLU A 621 19.00 1.60 -0.77
N GLU A 622 19.34 1.74 -2.06
CA GLU A 622 20.38 0.98 -2.79
C GLU A 622 21.65 1.80 -3.05
#